data_AF-A0A452GR97-F1
#
_entry.id   AF-A0A452GR97-F1
#
_cell.length_a   1.000
_cell.length_b   1.000
_cell.length_c   1.000
_cell.angle_alpha   90.00
_cell.angle_beta   90.00
_cell.angle_gamma   90.00
#
_symmetry.space_group_name_H-M   'P 1'
#
loop_
_entity.id
_entity.type
_entity.pdbx_description
1 polymer ?
#
loop_
_entity_poly.entity_id
_entity_poly.type
_entity_poly.pdbx_seq_one_letter_code
_entity_poly.pdbx_strand_id
1 'polypeptide(L)'
;METKAQFEPNPILAFYDTALTGAVHQQLQLCPAVCTSSGMGLAANCAEIPTEENKQPGPPNSANSLALPTLENENSEDNLPVTSNKKTLKKSESKRIRNIGDIKMFRDWLASHYPSEMREIFTLPPAVLDNYLASFYTRVRKQNGTEFSANSLFFFQSSIDRYLKEHKYEYNVIKGPEFTASQEALKVKCQNLAQKERERDWNILENLTDKDVEDLRKKGILSRMHPEGFLHLMLVNIIRGFGTNTHSQTPNLWWGQIVLKKNEEGLEYLEWKDDLNTQASTEESVLCIYAKPDNPGNCPVRDYKEYAKRRPLDMHHDRDPFYLSPKPLCCIWDQIWYCRKSLTKTKMEKMMKVIVQQVKGSEKKSMK
;
A
#
# COMPACT_ATOMS: atom_id res chain seq x y z
N MET A 1 -15.02 -4.34 33.21
CA MET A 1 -15.32 -4.36 31.77
C MET A 1 -14.78 -3.09 31.15
N GLU A 2 -13.65 -3.16 30.44
CA GLU A 2 -13.04 -1.98 29.81
C GLU A 2 -13.41 -1.92 28.32
N THR A 3 -13.90 -0.77 27.87
CA THR A 3 -14.34 -0.56 26.49
C THR A 3 -13.17 -0.29 25.57
N LYS A 4 -12.96 -1.21 24.62
CA LYS A 4 -11.86 -1.20 23.65
C LYS A 4 -12.13 -0.16 22.56
N ALA A 5 -11.39 0.95 22.58
CA ALA A 5 -11.54 2.01 21.57
C ALA A 5 -11.15 1.51 20.17
N GLN A 6 -12.08 1.60 19.21
CA GLN A 6 -11.82 1.34 17.80
C GLN A 6 -11.02 2.50 17.18
N PHE A 7 -9.95 2.18 16.45
CA PHE A 7 -9.19 3.13 15.64
C PHE A 7 -9.74 3.12 14.22
N GLU A 8 -10.50 4.14 13.83
CA GLU A 8 -10.83 4.39 12.43
C GLU A 8 -9.64 5.02 11.69
N PRO A 9 -9.31 4.59 10.45
CA PRO A 9 -8.30 5.24 9.63
C PRO A 9 -8.85 6.54 9.01
N ASN A 10 -8.08 7.63 9.10
CA ASN A 10 -8.43 8.91 8.45
C ASN A 10 -8.38 8.78 6.91
N PRO A 11 -9.36 9.33 6.16
CA PRO A 11 -9.47 9.16 4.70
C PRO A 11 -8.46 9.98 3.87
N ILE A 12 -7.62 10.81 4.49
CA ILE A 12 -6.70 11.75 3.80
C ILE A 12 -5.60 11.00 3.00
N LEU A 13 -5.33 9.73 3.31
CA LEU A 13 -4.31 8.91 2.64
C LEU A 13 -4.77 8.27 1.31
N ALA A 14 -6.03 8.46 0.88
CA ALA A 14 -6.59 7.74 -0.27
C ALA A 14 -6.31 8.35 -1.66
N PHE A 15 -5.69 9.55 -1.74
CA PHE A 15 -5.77 10.39 -2.95
C PHE A 15 -4.49 10.54 -3.79
N TYR A 16 -3.42 9.79 -3.52
CA TYR A 16 -2.14 9.93 -4.25
C TYR A 16 -1.56 8.62 -4.83
N ASP A 17 -2.37 7.57 -4.93
CA ASP A 17 -1.98 6.29 -5.56
C ASP A 17 -2.62 6.13 -6.94
N THR A 18 -2.39 7.13 -7.82
CA THR A 18 -2.72 7.05 -9.25
C THR A 18 -1.64 7.73 -10.08
N ALA A 19 -0.63 6.96 -10.50
CA ALA A 19 0.30 7.36 -11.55
C ALA A 19 0.26 6.31 -12.67
N LEU A 20 -0.15 6.77 -13.84
CA LEU A 20 -0.31 5.97 -15.06
C LEU A 20 1.05 5.44 -15.55
N THR A 21 1.19 4.13 -15.76
CA THR A 21 2.26 3.54 -16.59
C THR A 21 1.69 3.04 -17.91
N GLY A 22 1.19 3.98 -18.71
CA GLY A 22 0.80 3.76 -20.10
C GLY A 22 1.97 4.01 -21.07
N ALA A 23 3.00 3.17 -21.01
CA ALA A 23 4.11 3.24 -21.97
C ALA A 23 3.75 2.43 -23.23
N VAL A 24 3.22 3.10 -24.25
CA VAL A 24 3.00 2.51 -25.58
C VAL A 24 4.35 2.30 -26.25
N HIS A 25 4.81 1.06 -26.32
CA HIS A 25 6.03 0.73 -27.08
C HIS A 25 5.66 0.56 -28.56
N GLN A 26 5.77 1.65 -29.34
CA GLN A 26 5.71 1.57 -30.79
C GLN A 26 6.96 0.84 -31.30
N GLN A 27 6.77 -0.40 -31.76
CA GLN A 27 7.83 -1.20 -32.33
C GLN A 27 8.12 -0.75 -33.76
N LEU A 28 9.15 0.09 -33.93
CA LEU A 28 9.69 0.45 -35.24
C LEU A 28 10.30 -0.80 -35.90
N GLN A 29 9.55 -1.37 -36.84
CA GLN A 29 9.96 -2.55 -37.59
C GLN A 29 10.83 -2.12 -38.77
N LEU A 30 12.14 -2.42 -38.70
CA LEU A 30 13.09 -2.16 -39.77
C LEU A 30 12.88 -3.15 -40.93
N CYS A 31 12.52 -2.65 -42.10
CA CYS A 31 12.50 -3.44 -43.34
C CYS A 31 13.89 -3.47 -44.00
N PRO A 32 14.39 -4.64 -44.45
CA PRO A 32 15.37 -4.72 -45.52
C PRO A 32 14.67 -4.79 -46.89
N ALA A 33 15.19 -4.05 -47.87
CA ALA A 33 14.67 -4.06 -49.24
C ALA A 33 15.58 -4.88 -50.17
N VAL A 34 15.01 -5.86 -50.91
CA VAL A 34 15.59 -6.39 -52.16
C VAL A 34 14.46 -6.69 -53.17
N CYS A 35 14.64 -6.14 -54.37
CA CYS A 35 13.88 -6.30 -55.62
C CYS A 35 13.59 -7.79 -56.00
N THR A 36 12.60 -8.19 -56.83
CA THR A 36 12.28 -7.78 -58.22
C THR A 36 11.03 -8.50 -58.78
N SER A 37 10.22 -7.78 -59.58
CA SER A 37 9.46 -8.17 -60.81
C SER A 37 8.49 -9.38 -60.93
N SER A 38 7.42 -9.14 -61.70
CA SER A 38 6.51 -10.08 -62.41
C SER A 38 5.41 -10.76 -61.56
N GLY A 39 4.15 -10.92 -62.01
CA GLY A 39 3.47 -10.41 -63.22
C GLY A 39 2.25 -11.27 -63.64
N MET A 40 1.05 -10.67 -63.72
CA MET A 40 -0.24 -11.25 -64.22
C MET A 40 -0.79 -12.47 -63.41
N GLY A 41 -2.10 -12.68 -63.23
CA GLY A 41 -3.32 -11.90 -63.51
C GLY A 41 -4.59 -12.76 -63.29
N LEU A 42 -5.79 -12.13 -63.26
CA LEU A 42 -7.15 -12.75 -63.29
C LEU A 42 -7.53 -13.63 -62.04
N ALA A 43 -8.71 -13.57 -61.44
CA ALA A 43 -10.07 -13.50 -62.00
C ALA A 43 -11.11 -12.92 -61.01
N ALA A 44 -12.32 -12.65 -61.51
CA ALA A 44 -13.41 -11.99 -60.78
C ALA A 44 -14.27 -12.95 -59.92
N ASN A 45 -15.00 -12.39 -58.94
CA ASN A 45 -16.48 -12.36 -58.99
C ASN A 45 -17.08 -11.41 -57.92
N CYS A 46 -18.24 -10.84 -58.24
CA CYS A 46 -19.02 -9.90 -57.43
C CYS A 46 -20.39 -10.49 -57.05
N ALA A 47 -21.20 -9.67 -56.35
CA ALA A 47 -22.61 -9.89 -55.95
C ALA A 47 -22.82 -10.80 -54.72
N GLU A 48 -23.78 -10.54 -53.80
CA GLU A 48 -24.75 -9.44 -53.69
C GLU A 48 -25.26 -9.28 -52.24
N ILE A 49 -25.92 -8.15 -51.93
CA ILE A 49 -26.62 -7.87 -50.66
C ILE A 49 -28.14 -7.88 -50.93
N PRO A 50 -28.97 -8.35 -49.99
CA PRO A 50 -30.24 -7.66 -49.72
C PRO A 50 -30.43 -7.20 -48.26
N THR A 51 -31.37 -6.27 -48.09
CA THR A 51 -31.62 -5.43 -46.92
C THR A 51 -32.98 -5.72 -46.28
N GLU A 52 -33.13 -5.59 -44.96
CA GLU A 52 -34.36 -5.21 -44.21
C GLU A 52 -33.91 -4.93 -42.75
N GLU A 53 -34.08 -3.76 -42.11
CA GLU A 53 -35.23 -2.88 -41.82
C GLU A 53 -36.21 -3.39 -40.72
N ASN A 54 -36.02 -2.96 -39.44
CA ASN A 54 -36.94 -1.99 -38.79
C ASN A 54 -36.70 -1.67 -37.29
N LYS A 55 -36.74 -0.37 -36.99
CA LYS A 55 -37.38 0.38 -35.86
C LYS A 55 -37.20 0.00 -34.37
N GLN A 56 -36.74 1.02 -33.62
CA GLN A 56 -37.10 1.29 -32.21
C GLN A 56 -38.57 1.71 -32.05
N PRO A 57 -39.09 1.72 -30.81
CA PRO A 57 -40.08 2.71 -30.38
C PRO A 57 -39.66 3.52 -29.13
N GLY A 58 -40.07 4.79 -29.12
CA GLY A 58 -39.97 5.72 -27.98
C GLY A 58 -41.22 5.76 -27.08
N PRO A 59 -41.29 6.71 -26.12
CA PRO A 59 -42.12 6.59 -24.92
C PRO A 59 -43.48 7.32 -24.97
N PRO A 60 -44.37 7.08 -23.99
CA PRO A 60 -45.52 7.96 -23.70
C PRO A 60 -45.26 8.93 -22.52
N ASN A 61 -45.69 10.17 -22.67
CA ASN A 61 -45.87 11.14 -21.58
C ASN A 61 -47.25 10.98 -20.92
N SER A 62 -47.37 11.29 -19.63
CA SER A 62 -48.60 11.86 -19.05
C SER A 62 -48.26 12.65 -17.77
N ALA A 63 -49.05 13.69 -17.49
CA ALA A 63 -48.78 14.70 -16.47
C ALA A 63 -49.66 14.55 -15.22
N ASN A 64 -49.43 15.46 -14.25
CA ASN A 64 -50.18 15.85 -13.05
C ASN A 64 -49.40 15.57 -11.75
N SER A 65 -49.37 16.39 -10.71
CA SER A 65 -49.62 17.81 -10.44
C SER A 65 -49.30 18.00 -8.94
N LEU A 66 -49.04 19.23 -8.50
CA LEU A 66 -48.70 19.65 -7.14
C LEU A 66 -49.67 19.20 -6.02
N ALA A 67 -49.13 18.90 -4.82
CA ALA A 67 -49.73 19.28 -3.54
C ALA A 67 -48.72 19.26 -2.37
N LEU A 68 -48.70 20.34 -1.58
CA LEU A 68 -48.18 20.42 -0.21
C LEU A 68 -49.32 20.08 0.78
N PRO A 69 -48.98 19.74 2.04
CA PRO A 69 -49.59 20.50 3.13
C PRO A 69 -48.62 20.84 4.29
N THR A 70 -48.99 21.85 5.07
CA THR A 70 -48.25 22.41 6.21
C THR A 70 -49.22 22.64 7.39
N LEU A 71 -48.69 22.65 8.64
CA LEU A 71 -49.35 23.05 9.90
C LEU A 71 -50.41 22.02 10.40
N GLU A 72 -50.62 21.73 11.70
CA GLU A 72 -50.09 22.21 13.01
C GLU A 72 -50.47 21.16 14.11
N ASN A 73 -50.12 21.17 15.41
CA ASN A 73 -49.38 22.09 16.31
C ASN A 73 -48.73 21.31 17.51
N GLU A 74 -48.11 22.03 18.47
CA GLU A 74 -48.04 21.89 19.97
C GLU A 74 -48.12 20.50 20.68
N ASN A 75 -47.42 20.21 21.80
CA ASN A 75 -46.56 21.00 22.73
C ASN A 75 -45.59 20.06 23.51
N SER A 76 -44.74 20.65 24.38
CA SER A 76 -44.09 20.09 25.60
C SER A 76 -42.55 19.99 25.64
N GLU A 77 -41.97 21.02 26.28
CA GLU A 77 -40.89 21.01 27.28
C GLU A 77 -39.45 20.48 26.99
N ASP A 78 -38.51 21.37 27.32
CA ASP A 78 -37.12 21.17 27.77
C ASP A 78 -36.30 19.97 27.30
N ASN A 79 -35.20 20.26 26.58
CA ASN A 79 -33.86 19.73 26.89
C ASN A 79 -32.77 20.44 26.03
N LEU A 80 -32.02 21.38 26.63
CA LEU A 80 -30.84 22.00 26.01
C LEU A 80 -29.65 21.02 25.93
N PRO A 81 -29.05 20.75 24.75
CA PRO A 81 -27.87 19.89 24.64
C PRO A 81 -26.57 20.64 24.97
N VAL A 82 -26.37 21.01 26.24
CA VAL A 82 -25.15 21.69 26.74
C VAL A 82 -23.89 20.80 26.63
N THR A 83 -24.05 19.51 26.35
CA THR A 83 -22.97 18.50 26.34
C THR A 83 -22.26 18.33 25.00
N SER A 84 -22.89 18.66 23.86
CA SER A 84 -22.28 18.54 22.52
C SER A 84 -21.21 19.62 22.28
N ASN A 85 -21.52 20.87 22.66
CA ASN A 85 -20.66 22.03 22.44
C ASN A 85 -19.29 21.92 23.14
N LYS A 86 -19.23 21.35 24.36
CA LYS A 86 -17.96 21.17 25.08
C LYS A 86 -16.97 20.25 24.35
N LYS A 87 -17.45 19.23 23.61
CA LYS A 87 -16.58 18.32 22.84
C LYS A 87 -16.09 18.98 21.55
N THR A 88 -16.92 19.78 20.91
CA THR A 88 -16.58 20.56 19.71
C THR A 88 -15.58 21.69 20.04
N LEU A 89 -15.83 22.44 21.12
CA LEU A 89 -14.94 23.49 21.64
C LEU A 89 -13.55 22.97 22.00
N LYS A 90 -13.45 21.88 22.78
CA LYS A 90 -12.15 21.26 23.09
C LYS A 90 -11.40 20.78 21.84
N LYS A 91 -12.13 20.34 20.80
CA LYS A 91 -11.55 19.89 19.52
C LYS A 91 -11.08 21.07 18.64
N SER A 92 -11.79 22.20 18.64
CA SER A 92 -11.34 23.42 17.93
C SER A 92 -10.20 24.11 18.65
N GLU A 93 -10.24 24.19 19.97
CA GLU A 93 -9.19 24.75 20.82
C GLU A 93 -7.88 23.94 20.70
N SER A 94 -7.94 22.61 20.77
CA SER A 94 -6.77 21.74 20.53
C SER A 94 -6.17 21.93 19.11
N LYS A 95 -7.02 22.12 18.08
CA LYS A 95 -6.58 22.45 16.71
C LYS A 95 -5.98 23.86 16.59
N ARG A 96 -6.39 24.81 17.44
CA ARG A 96 -5.84 26.18 17.50
C ARG A 96 -4.49 26.21 18.20
N ILE A 97 -4.38 25.56 19.37
CA ILE A 97 -3.13 25.40 20.11
C ILE A 97 -2.08 24.69 19.25
N ARG A 98 -2.47 23.62 18.53
CA ARG A 98 -1.58 22.94 17.57
C ARG A 98 -1.12 23.86 16.44
N ASN A 99 -2.01 24.73 15.91
CA ASN A 99 -1.63 25.72 14.88
C ASN A 99 -0.46 26.57 15.37
N ILE A 100 -0.59 27.14 16.57
CA ILE A 100 0.38 28.06 17.15
C ILE A 100 1.74 27.35 17.34
N GLY A 101 1.74 26.11 17.81
CA GLY A 101 2.95 25.28 17.92
C GLY A 101 3.60 24.98 16.56
N ASP A 102 2.82 24.59 15.56
CA ASP A 102 3.31 24.26 14.21
C ASP A 102 3.92 25.49 13.52
N ILE A 103 3.27 26.66 13.62
CA ILE A 103 3.77 27.92 13.06
C ILE A 103 5.01 28.42 13.81
N LYS A 104 5.02 28.33 15.15
CA LYS A 104 6.20 28.68 15.94
C LYS A 104 7.40 27.83 15.51
N MET A 105 7.21 26.52 15.34
CA MET A 105 8.27 25.61 14.89
C MET A 105 8.82 25.99 13.51
N PHE A 106 7.96 26.37 12.55
CA PHE A 106 8.44 26.86 11.25
C PHE A 106 9.18 28.20 11.36
N ARG A 107 8.68 29.15 12.16
CA ARG A 107 9.36 30.45 12.41
C ARG A 107 10.73 30.26 13.08
N ASP A 108 10.80 29.47 14.14
CA ASP A 108 12.05 29.16 14.86
C ASP A 108 13.05 28.48 13.90
N TRP A 109 12.59 27.53 13.07
CA TRP A 109 13.42 26.85 12.08
C TRP A 109 13.93 27.82 11.00
N LEU A 110 13.07 28.70 10.49
CA LEU A 110 13.40 29.71 9.48
C LEU A 110 14.50 30.65 9.99
N ALA A 111 14.31 31.23 11.19
CA ALA A 111 15.31 32.10 11.82
C ALA A 111 16.66 31.39 12.05
N SER A 112 16.64 30.08 12.35
CA SER A 112 17.86 29.30 12.55
C SER A 112 18.61 28.94 11.26
N HIS A 113 17.94 28.90 10.10
CA HIS A 113 18.55 28.50 8.83
C HIS A 113 18.77 29.68 7.87
N TYR A 114 18.03 30.77 8.06
CA TYR A 114 18.07 31.98 7.25
C TYR A 114 18.04 33.20 8.19
N PRO A 115 19.12 33.46 8.96
CA PRO A 115 19.16 34.54 9.96
C PRO A 115 19.15 35.96 9.35
N SER A 116 19.19 36.09 8.03
CA SER A 116 18.94 37.34 7.31
C SER A 116 17.46 37.57 6.98
N GLU A 117 16.60 36.54 7.10
CA GLU A 117 15.17 36.66 6.87
C GLU A 117 14.45 37.12 8.13
N MET A 118 14.05 38.39 8.13
CA MET A 118 13.35 39.06 9.24
C MET A 118 11.89 39.38 8.93
N ARG A 119 11.41 39.06 7.71
CA ARG A 119 10.02 39.32 7.32
C ARG A 119 9.06 38.33 8.00
N GLU A 120 7.87 38.80 8.33
CA GLU A 120 6.79 37.92 8.76
C GLU A 120 6.39 36.97 7.62
N ILE A 121 6.03 35.73 7.98
CA ILE A 121 5.81 34.65 7.00
C ILE A 121 4.74 35.01 5.95
N PHE A 122 3.71 35.77 6.33
CA PHE A 122 2.63 36.24 5.45
C PHE A 122 2.98 37.48 4.61
N THR A 123 4.17 38.05 4.73
CA THR A 123 4.65 39.16 3.88
C THR A 123 5.71 38.71 2.87
N LEU A 124 6.09 37.44 2.88
CA LEU A 124 7.03 36.85 1.93
C LEU A 124 6.39 36.69 0.54
N PRO A 125 7.10 37.01 -0.56
CA PRO A 125 6.66 36.66 -1.91
C PRO A 125 6.51 35.13 -2.06
N PRO A 126 5.54 34.61 -2.84
CA PRO A 126 5.25 33.17 -2.93
C PRO A 126 6.48 32.33 -3.29
N ALA A 127 7.24 32.73 -4.31
CA ALA A 127 8.46 32.04 -4.72
C ALA A 127 9.56 32.00 -3.64
N VAL A 128 9.63 32.98 -2.75
CA VAL A 128 10.58 32.98 -1.62
C VAL A 128 10.09 32.02 -0.54
N LEU A 129 8.80 32.09 -0.19
CA LEU A 129 8.19 31.22 0.80
C LEU A 129 8.20 29.75 0.36
N ASP A 130 7.97 29.45 -0.91
CA ASP A 130 8.05 28.09 -1.48
C ASP A 130 9.45 27.49 -1.32
N ASN A 131 10.50 28.24 -1.64
CA ASN A 131 11.89 27.81 -1.44
C ASN A 131 12.23 27.54 0.04
N TYR A 132 11.71 28.35 0.97
CA TYR A 132 11.85 28.09 2.40
C TYR A 132 11.06 26.88 2.89
N LEU A 133 9.85 26.67 2.38
CA LEU A 133 9.02 25.50 2.71
C LEU A 133 9.60 24.20 2.13
N ALA A 134 10.13 24.23 0.90
CA ALA A 134 10.83 23.10 0.30
C ALA A 134 12.09 22.72 1.11
N SER A 135 12.84 23.74 1.52
CA SER A 135 13.99 23.60 2.41
C SER A 135 13.62 23.04 3.79
N PHE A 136 12.50 23.51 4.36
CA PHE A 136 11.93 23.01 5.61
C PHE A 136 11.54 21.54 5.50
N TYR A 137 10.68 21.15 4.57
CA TYR A 137 10.23 19.74 4.45
C TYR A 137 11.39 18.77 4.19
N THR A 138 12.41 19.19 3.44
CA THR A 138 13.63 18.40 3.22
C THR A 138 14.40 18.17 4.53
N ARG A 139 14.67 19.24 5.29
CA ARG A 139 15.66 19.24 6.39
C ARG A 139 15.09 19.19 7.81
N VAL A 140 13.79 19.42 8.01
CA VAL A 140 13.19 19.54 9.35
C VAL A 140 13.31 18.25 10.18
N ARG A 141 13.73 18.41 11.43
CA ARG A 141 13.92 17.34 12.44
C ARG A 141 13.31 17.77 13.77
N LYS A 142 12.95 16.80 14.61
CA LYS A 142 12.59 17.07 16.01
C LYS A 142 13.81 17.53 16.80
N GLN A 143 13.58 18.13 17.97
CA GLN A 143 14.65 18.58 18.89
C GLN A 143 15.64 17.45 19.27
N ASN A 144 15.19 16.20 19.32
CA ASN A 144 16.04 15.02 19.57
C ASN A 144 16.70 14.44 18.28
N GLY A 145 16.79 15.22 17.20
CA GLY A 145 17.35 14.81 15.90
C GLY A 145 16.50 13.84 15.07
N THR A 146 15.47 13.23 15.64
CA THR A 146 14.64 12.23 14.93
C THR A 146 13.77 12.87 13.83
N GLU A 147 13.51 12.11 12.77
CA GLU A 147 12.59 12.51 11.69
C GLU A 147 11.15 12.70 12.21
N PHE A 148 10.42 13.61 11.58
CA PHE A 148 8.96 13.69 11.71
C PHE A 148 8.27 12.53 10.97
N SER A 149 7.05 12.19 11.37
CA SER A 149 6.20 11.29 10.57
C SER A 149 5.57 12.06 9.41
N ALA A 150 5.20 11.36 8.34
CA ALA A 150 4.51 11.96 7.19
C ALA A 150 3.26 12.75 7.63
N ASN A 151 2.45 12.21 8.56
CA ASN A 151 1.28 12.90 9.10
C ASN A 151 1.65 14.22 9.81
N SER A 152 2.76 14.29 10.55
CA SER A 152 3.23 15.54 11.14
C SER A 152 3.62 16.57 10.07
N LEU A 153 4.25 16.14 8.97
CA LEU A 153 4.61 17.04 7.87
C LEU A 153 3.38 17.61 7.16
N PHE A 154 2.34 16.79 6.93
CA PHE A 154 1.04 17.27 6.43
C PHE A 154 0.31 18.18 7.43
N PHE A 155 0.47 17.98 8.75
CA PHE A 155 -0.05 18.93 9.74
C PHE A 155 0.69 20.28 9.68
N PHE A 156 2.02 20.30 9.54
CA PHE A 156 2.74 21.57 9.29
C PHE A 156 2.20 22.28 8.05
N GLN A 157 2.04 21.59 6.91
CA GLN A 157 1.48 22.18 5.68
C GLN A 157 0.07 22.75 5.90
N SER A 158 -0.80 22.00 6.58
CA SER A 158 -2.18 22.41 6.88
C SER A 158 -2.25 23.61 7.84
N SER A 159 -1.33 23.67 8.81
CA SER A 159 -1.24 24.78 9.77
C SER A 159 -0.70 26.04 9.10
N ILE A 160 0.35 25.93 8.28
CA ILE A 160 0.95 27.04 7.50
C ILE A 160 -0.06 27.62 6.50
N ASP A 161 -0.73 26.78 5.70
CA ASP A 161 -1.78 27.21 4.77
C ASP A 161 -2.94 27.96 5.47
N ARG A 162 -3.35 27.47 6.64
CA ARG A 162 -4.37 28.13 7.46
C ARG A 162 -3.88 29.47 8.03
N TYR A 163 -2.67 29.53 8.56
CA TYR A 163 -2.09 30.76 9.10
C TYR A 163 -1.99 31.85 8.03
N LEU A 164 -1.53 31.50 6.83
CA LEU A 164 -1.49 32.42 5.68
C LEU A 164 -2.89 32.94 5.33
N LYS A 165 -3.90 32.08 5.29
CA LYS A 165 -5.32 32.48 5.09
C LYS A 165 -5.87 33.38 6.19
N GLU A 166 -5.56 33.08 7.45
CA GLU A 166 -5.92 33.94 8.60
C GLU A 166 -5.31 35.35 8.47
N HIS A 167 -4.14 35.47 7.82
CA HIS A 167 -3.46 36.72 7.47
C HIS A 167 -3.79 37.29 6.08
N LYS A 168 -4.85 36.79 5.40
CA LYS A 168 -5.31 37.22 4.07
C LYS A 168 -4.27 37.08 2.93
N TYR A 169 -3.35 36.12 3.05
CA TYR A 169 -2.44 35.78 1.97
C TYR A 169 -3.21 35.21 0.76
N GLU A 170 -2.90 35.69 -0.44
CA GLU A 170 -3.70 35.43 -1.65
C GLU A 170 -3.55 34.00 -2.18
N TYR A 171 -2.41 33.36 -1.91
CA TYR A 171 -1.99 32.09 -2.53
C TYR A 171 -2.19 30.88 -1.61
N ASN A 172 -2.23 29.67 -2.20
CA ASN A 172 -2.50 28.44 -1.47
C ASN A 172 -1.28 27.50 -1.40
N VAL A 173 -0.79 27.16 -0.21
CA VAL A 173 0.41 26.31 -0.07
C VAL A 173 0.14 24.84 -0.45
N ILE A 174 -1.11 24.37 -0.32
CA ILE A 174 -1.47 22.97 -0.54
C ILE A 174 -1.74 22.66 -2.02
N LYS A 175 -2.29 23.62 -2.77
CA LYS A 175 -2.78 23.43 -4.16
C LYS A 175 -2.36 24.53 -5.15
N GLY A 176 -1.73 25.60 -4.69
CA GLY A 176 -1.32 26.72 -5.55
C GLY A 176 -0.11 26.33 -6.40
N PRO A 177 -0.08 26.72 -7.69
CA PRO A 177 1.06 26.44 -8.58
C PRO A 177 2.33 27.23 -8.19
N GLU A 178 2.20 28.23 -7.32
CA GLU A 178 3.32 29.01 -6.79
C GLU A 178 4.11 28.25 -5.71
N PHE A 179 3.59 27.11 -5.25
CA PHE A 179 4.15 26.29 -4.17
C PHE A 179 4.61 24.91 -4.62
N THR A 180 5.01 24.78 -5.89
CA THR A 180 5.39 23.49 -6.49
C THR A 180 6.61 22.86 -5.84
N ALA A 181 7.66 23.63 -5.51
CA ALA A 181 8.89 23.05 -4.95
C ALA A 181 8.65 22.52 -3.53
N SER A 182 7.84 23.19 -2.71
CA SER A 182 7.50 22.73 -1.37
C SER A 182 6.53 21.55 -1.36
N GLN A 183 5.55 21.53 -2.26
CA GLN A 183 4.67 20.38 -2.47
C GLN A 183 5.46 19.15 -2.91
N GLU A 184 6.40 19.29 -3.84
CA GLU A 184 7.27 18.20 -4.29
C GLU A 184 8.23 17.74 -3.19
N ALA A 185 8.92 18.66 -2.50
CA ALA A 185 9.80 18.33 -1.39
C ALA A 185 9.07 17.58 -0.26
N LEU A 186 7.83 17.98 0.07
CA LEU A 186 6.98 17.28 1.02
C LEU A 186 6.61 15.88 0.52
N LYS A 187 6.20 15.74 -0.74
CA LYS A 187 5.86 14.45 -1.37
C LYS A 187 7.06 13.49 -1.33
N VAL A 188 8.23 13.93 -1.79
CA VAL A 188 9.48 13.16 -1.81
C VAL A 188 9.90 12.78 -0.38
N LYS A 189 9.84 13.72 0.57
CA LYS A 189 10.13 13.44 1.99
C LYS A 189 9.21 12.36 2.55
N CYS A 190 7.90 12.46 2.31
CA CYS A 190 6.92 11.48 2.76
C CYS A 190 7.12 10.09 2.12
N GLN A 191 7.43 10.03 0.82
CA GLN A 191 7.77 8.78 0.12
C GLN A 191 9.02 8.13 0.72
N ASN A 192 10.10 8.91 0.94
CA ASN A 192 11.33 8.43 1.57
C ASN A 192 11.11 7.93 3.01
N LEU A 193 10.24 8.57 3.79
CA LEU A 193 9.87 8.11 5.13
C LEU A 193 9.09 6.79 5.10
N ALA A 194 8.13 6.65 4.17
CA ALA A 194 7.36 5.42 3.99
C ALA A 194 8.23 4.25 3.50
N GLN A 195 9.19 4.52 2.61
CA GLN A 195 10.15 3.54 2.14
C GLN A 195 11.07 3.06 3.27
N LYS A 196 11.63 3.98 4.08
CA LYS A 196 12.43 3.63 5.26
C LYS A 196 11.62 2.92 6.36
N GLU A 197 10.32 3.12 6.44
CA GLU A 197 9.44 2.34 7.32
C GLU A 197 9.24 0.91 6.79
N ARG A 198 8.96 0.77 5.49
CA ARG A 198 8.87 -0.52 4.79
C ARG A 198 10.15 -1.35 4.95
N GLU A 199 11.32 -0.77 4.70
CA GLU A 199 12.63 -1.43 4.84
C GLU A 199 12.87 -1.95 6.26
N ARG A 200 12.60 -1.13 7.29
CA ARG A 200 12.72 -1.54 8.69
C ARG A 200 11.77 -2.68 9.05
N ASP A 201 10.53 -2.62 8.57
CA ASP A 201 9.53 -3.65 8.83
C ASP A 201 9.85 -4.97 8.09
N TRP A 202 10.48 -4.91 6.91
CA TRP A 202 11.01 -6.08 6.21
C TRP A 202 12.19 -6.71 6.97
N ASN A 203 13.15 -5.90 7.39
CA ASN A 203 14.30 -6.33 8.20
C ASN A 203 13.85 -7.01 9.51
N ILE A 204 12.73 -6.59 10.11
CA ILE A 204 12.15 -7.28 11.29
C ILE A 204 11.66 -8.68 10.93
N LEU A 205 11.04 -8.90 9.76
CA LEU A 205 10.57 -10.22 9.31
C LEU A 205 11.74 -11.18 9.00
N GLU A 206 12.82 -10.66 8.43
CA GLU A 206 14.06 -11.40 8.12
C GLU A 206 14.75 -11.88 9.40
N ASN A 207 14.88 -10.99 10.39
CA ASN A 207 15.60 -11.25 11.63
C ASN A 207 14.70 -11.82 12.76
N LEU A 208 13.52 -12.38 12.45
CA LEU A 208 12.70 -13.06 13.47
C LEU A 208 13.48 -14.25 14.04
N THR A 209 13.54 -14.35 15.37
CA THR A 209 14.12 -15.52 16.03
C THR A 209 13.16 -16.71 15.99
N ASP A 210 13.65 -17.93 16.21
CA ASP A 210 12.78 -19.10 16.31
C ASP A 210 11.79 -18.98 17.50
N LYS A 211 12.15 -18.22 18.55
CA LYS A 211 11.24 -17.87 19.65
C LYS A 211 10.11 -16.93 19.19
N ASP A 212 10.42 -15.92 18.38
CA ASP A 212 9.39 -15.00 17.84
C ASP A 212 8.40 -15.76 16.94
N VAL A 213 8.90 -16.65 16.08
CA VAL A 213 8.06 -17.50 15.23
C VAL A 213 7.17 -18.42 16.06
N GLU A 214 7.71 -19.06 17.09
CA GLU A 214 6.96 -19.90 18.02
C GLU A 214 5.86 -19.11 18.77
N ASP A 215 6.19 -17.92 19.28
CA ASP A 215 5.22 -17.07 19.98
C ASP A 215 4.16 -16.46 19.04
N LEU A 216 4.49 -16.21 17.76
CA LEU A 216 3.53 -15.83 16.73
C LEU A 216 2.62 -17.01 16.33
N ARG A 217 3.13 -18.25 16.32
CA ARG A 217 2.33 -19.48 16.12
C ARG A 217 1.36 -19.72 17.28
N LYS A 218 1.80 -19.61 18.53
CA LYS A 218 0.93 -19.70 19.73
C LYS A 218 -0.21 -18.69 19.73
N LYS A 219 0.02 -17.48 19.19
CA LYS A 219 -1.00 -16.43 19.02
C LYS A 219 -1.92 -16.66 17.82
N GLY A 220 -1.70 -17.71 17.02
CA GLY A 220 -2.45 -17.99 15.79
C GLY A 220 -2.14 -17.05 14.61
N ILE A 221 -1.13 -16.18 14.72
CA ILE A 221 -0.77 -15.21 13.66
C ILE A 221 -0.12 -15.93 12.48
N LEU A 222 0.75 -16.90 12.77
CA LEU A 222 1.28 -17.86 11.80
C LEU A 222 0.56 -19.18 12.04
N SER A 223 -0.28 -19.64 11.09
CA SER A 223 -1.19 -20.76 11.34
C SER A 223 -1.48 -21.57 10.08
N ARG A 224 -1.46 -22.89 10.19
CA ARG A 224 -1.94 -23.81 9.14
C ARG A 224 -3.46 -24.03 9.14
N MET A 225 -4.20 -23.33 10.02
CA MET A 225 -5.65 -23.55 10.23
C MET A 225 -6.56 -22.50 9.59
N HIS A 226 -6.01 -21.45 8.97
CA HIS A 226 -6.77 -20.37 8.33
C HIS A 226 -6.00 -19.77 7.16
N PRO A 227 -6.62 -19.43 6.02
CA PRO A 227 -5.90 -18.97 4.82
C PRO A 227 -4.98 -17.76 5.04
N GLU A 228 -5.42 -16.72 5.75
CA GLU A 228 -4.62 -15.54 6.08
C GLU A 228 -3.43 -15.88 6.98
N GLY A 229 -3.66 -16.65 8.06
CA GLY A 229 -2.59 -17.10 8.95
C GLY A 229 -1.57 -17.98 8.24
N PHE A 230 -1.99 -18.69 7.18
CA PHE A 230 -1.12 -19.53 6.38
C PHE A 230 -0.32 -18.72 5.36
N LEU A 231 -0.92 -17.67 4.77
CA LEU A 231 -0.19 -16.69 3.97
C LEU A 231 0.86 -15.94 4.82
N HIS A 232 0.54 -15.57 6.07
CA HIS A 232 1.52 -15.00 6.99
C HIS A 232 2.69 -15.96 7.25
N LEU A 233 2.37 -17.23 7.50
CA LEU A 233 3.36 -18.28 7.74
C LEU A 233 4.27 -18.49 6.54
N MET A 234 3.73 -18.57 5.32
CA MET A 234 4.55 -18.71 4.12
C MET A 234 5.42 -17.47 3.86
N LEU A 235 4.87 -16.26 4.08
CA LEU A 235 5.66 -15.02 3.97
C LEU A 235 6.86 -15.01 4.93
N VAL A 236 6.66 -15.41 6.19
CA VAL A 236 7.74 -15.51 7.19
C VAL A 236 8.75 -16.61 6.84
N ASN A 237 8.28 -17.80 6.45
CA ASN A 237 9.19 -18.90 6.09
C ASN A 237 10.09 -18.54 4.90
N ILE A 238 9.55 -17.87 3.88
CA ILE A 238 10.27 -17.48 2.66
C ILE A 238 11.26 -16.35 2.96
N ILE A 239 10.84 -15.30 3.68
CA ILE A 239 11.72 -14.16 3.99
C ILE A 239 12.85 -14.55 4.96
N ARG A 240 12.60 -15.39 5.97
CA ARG A 240 13.66 -15.85 6.88
C ARG A 240 14.66 -16.81 6.22
N GLY A 241 14.25 -17.52 5.17
CA GLY A 241 15.07 -18.54 4.52
C GLY A 241 15.78 -18.10 3.24
N PHE A 242 15.20 -17.17 2.49
CA PHE A 242 15.71 -16.66 1.21
C PHE A 242 15.97 -15.14 1.22
N GLY A 243 15.69 -14.45 2.33
CA GLY A 243 15.94 -13.03 2.54
C GLY A 243 14.86 -12.10 1.97
N THR A 244 14.95 -10.80 2.29
CA THR A 244 13.93 -9.80 1.93
C THR A 244 13.94 -9.38 0.46
N ASN A 245 15.04 -9.60 -0.26
CA ASN A 245 15.16 -9.32 -1.70
C ASN A 245 14.09 -10.04 -2.55
N THR A 246 13.63 -11.20 -2.09
CA THR A 246 12.53 -11.99 -2.66
C THR A 246 11.20 -11.24 -2.80
N HIS A 247 11.02 -10.13 -2.08
CA HIS A 247 9.80 -9.31 -2.09
C HIS A 247 10.02 -7.79 -2.19
N SER A 248 11.24 -7.31 -1.95
CA SER A 248 11.54 -5.88 -1.98
C SER A 248 11.76 -5.34 -3.40
N GLN A 249 12.23 -6.19 -4.33
CA GLN A 249 12.64 -5.78 -5.68
C GLN A 249 11.65 -6.20 -6.78
N THR A 250 10.98 -7.35 -6.64
CA THR A 250 10.03 -7.88 -7.63
C THR A 250 8.57 -7.69 -7.19
N PRO A 251 7.63 -7.36 -8.11
CA PRO A 251 6.23 -7.12 -7.74
C PRO A 251 5.43 -8.40 -7.46
N ASN A 252 5.88 -9.56 -7.95
CA ASN A 252 5.29 -10.87 -7.68
C ASN A 252 6.41 -11.91 -7.54
N LEU A 253 6.39 -12.66 -6.44
CA LEU A 253 7.07 -13.94 -6.34
C LEU A 253 6.31 -14.97 -7.18
N TRP A 254 7.00 -15.74 -8.01
CA TRP A 254 6.40 -16.80 -8.82
C TRP A 254 6.56 -18.18 -8.16
N TRP A 255 5.66 -19.11 -8.50
CA TRP A 255 5.66 -20.46 -7.95
C TRP A 255 6.95 -21.23 -8.28
N GLY A 256 7.42 -21.16 -9.54
CA GLY A 256 8.64 -21.86 -9.98
C GLY A 256 9.95 -21.34 -9.38
N GLN A 257 9.92 -20.22 -8.65
CA GLN A 257 11.12 -19.69 -7.98
C GLN A 257 11.44 -20.43 -6.67
N ILE A 258 10.52 -21.28 -6.19
CA ILE A 258 10.71 -22.11 -5.00
C ILE A 258 10.52 -23.57 -5.40
N VAL A 259 11.64 -24.29 -5.54
CA VAL A 259 11.66 -25.67 -6.03
C VAL A 259 11.82 -26.63 -4.86
N LEU A 260 10.93 -27.62 -4.74
CA LEU A 260 11.09 -28.70 -3.76
C LEU A 260 12.08 -29.74 -4.30
N LYS A 261 13.17 -29.96 -3.56
CA LYS A 261 14.21 -30.95 -3.87
C LYS A 261 14.44 -31.91 -2.70
N LYS A 262 15.28 -32.91 -2.94
CA LYS A 262 15.72 -33.94 -2.00
C LYS A 262 17.23 -34.13 -2.18
N ASN A 263 18.01 -34.16 -1.10
CA ASN A 263 19.44 -34.43 -1.16
C ASN A 263 19.71 -35.95 -1.29
N GLU A 264 20.99 -36.32 -1.40
CA GLU A 264 21.43 -37.72 -1.56
C GLU A 264 21.02 -38.61 -0.37
N GLU A 265 21.05 -38.06 0.85
CA GLU A 265 20.63 -38.71 2.09
C GLU A 265 19.10 -38.86 2.20
N GLY A 266 18.34 -38.23 1.31
CA GLY A 266 16.90 -38.25 1.28
C GLY A 266 16.20 -37.15 2.08
N LEU A 267 16.93 -36.18 2.63
CA LEU A 267 16.37 -35.01 3.30
C LEU A 267 15.80 -34.03 2.25
N GLU A 268 14.57 -33.60 2.45
CA GLU A 268 13.90 -32.65 1.57
C GLU A 268 14.26 -31.20 1.90
N TYR A 269 14.31 -30.33 0.90
CA TYR A 269 14.57 -28.90 1.05
C TYR A 269 13.85 -28.08 -0.02
N LEU A 270 13.61 -26.80 0.26
CA LEU A 270 13.18 -25.81 -0.74
C LEU A 270 14.41 -25.08 -1.24
N GLU A 271 14.51 -24.92 -2.55
CA GLU A 271 15.57 -24.21 -3.26
C GLU A 271 15.03 -22.92 -3.88
N TRP A 272 15.79 -21.83 -3.79
CA TRP A 272 15.51 -20.59 -4.51
C TRP A 272 16.08 -20.62 -5.94
N LYS A 273 15.29 -20.14 -6.92
CA LYS A 273 15.70 -19.99 -8.31
C LYS A 273 15.51 -18.54 -8.78
N ASP A 274 16.61 -17.84 -9.05
CA ASP A 274 16.58 -16.41 -9.45
C ASP A 274 15.97 -16.18 -10.84
N ASP A 275 16.48 -16.84 -11.89
CA ASP A 275 15.86 -16.85 -13.21
C ASP A 275 15.19 -18.18 -13.52
N LEU A 276 13.89 -18.13 -13.80
CA LEU A 276 13.11 -19.27 -14.23
C LEU A 276 13.60 -19.85 -15.57
N ASN A 277 14.23 -19.05 -16.44
CA ASN A 277 14.73 -19.47 -17.75
C ASN A 277 16.10 -20.18 -17.69
N THR A 278 16.91 -19.94 -16.67
CA THR A 278 18.24 -20.56 -16.54
C THR A 278 18.09 -22.05 -16.18
N GLN A 279 18.71 -22.93 -16.96
CA GLN A 279 18.98 -24.31 -16.53
C GLN A 279 20.14 -24.31 -15.55
N ALA A 280 20.09 -25.18 -14.53
CA ALA A 280 20.93 -25.14 -13.34
C ALA A 280 22.42 -24.89 -13.66
N SER A 281 22.92 -23.72 -13.26
CA SER A 281 24.34 -23.39 -13.26
C SER A 281 25.00 -23.90 -11.99
N THR A 282 26.19 -24.44 -12.16
CA THR A 282 27.03 -25.10 -11.15
C THR A 282 27.43 -24.18 -9.99
N GLU A 283 27.35 -24.70 -8.76
CA GLU A 283 28.11 -24.31 -7.56
C GLU A 283 28.05 -22.86 -7.01
N GLU A 284 27.21 -21.97 -7.54
CA GLU A 284 26.91 -20.71 -6.84
C GLU A 284 26.03 -20.98 -5.60
N SER A 285 26.24 -20.25 -4.49
CA SER A 285 25.64 -20.55 -3.17
C SER A 285 24.11 -20.51 -3.15
N VAL A 286 23.49 -21.63 -3.52
CA VAL A 286 22.06 -21.76 -3.65
C VAL A 286 21.37 -21.61 -2.29
N LEU A 287 20.49 -20.61 -2.16
CA LEU A 287 19.72 -20.40 -0.94
C LEU A 287 18.72 -21.55 -0.77
N CYS A 288 18.81 -22.25 0.37
CA CYS A 288 18.08 -23.48 0.64
C CYS A 288 17.43 -23.48 2.03
N ILE A 289 16.20 -24.00 2.12
CA ILE A 289 15.45 -24.19 3.37
C ILE A 289 15.18 -25.68 3.59
N TYR A 290 15.93 -26.29 4.48
CA TYR A 290 15.81 -27.72 4.80
C TYR A 290 14.56 -28.08 5.60
N ALA A 291 14.08 -29.31 5.41
CA ALA A 291 13.06 -29.91 6.25
C ALA A 291 13.58 -30.09 7.67
N LYS A 292 12.68 -29.91 8.66
CA LYS A 292 12.94 -30.20 10.08
C LYS A 292 12.11 -31.44 10.47
N PRO A 293 12.58 -32.68 10.20
CA PRO A 293 11.80 -33.89 10.48
C PRO A 293 11.48 -34.05 11.97
N ASP A 294 12.42 -33.69 12.86
CA ASP A 294 12.29 -33.80 14.32
C ASP A 294 11.36 -32.74 14.93
N ASN A 295 11.12 -31.63 14.21
CA ASN A 295 10.11 -30.64 14.58
C ASN A 295 9.09 -30.46 13.45
N PRO A 296 8.18 -31.43 13.27
CA PRO A 296 7.17 -31.40 12.21
C PRO A 296 6.12 -30.29 12.41
N GLY A 297 6.03 -29.70 13.60
CA GLY A 297 5.19 -28.53 13.88
C GLY A 297 5.70 -27.26 13.19
N ASN A 298 7.02 -27.07 13.19
CA ASN A 298 7.71 -25.88 12.69
C ASN A 298 8.58 -26.17 11.46
N CYS A 299 8.25 -27.21 10.68
CA CYS A 299 8.97 -27.60 9.47
C CYS A 299 8.52 -26.77 8.25
N PRO A 300 9.38 -25.90 7.68
CA PRO A 300 8.99 -25.01 6.58
C PRO A 300 8.69 -25.77 5.27
N VAL A 301 9.38 -26.88 5.00
CA VAL A 301 9.08 -27.77 3.86
C VAL A 301 7.67 -28.39 4.01
N ARG A 302 7.28 -28.77 5.24
CA ARG A 302 5.92 -29.29 5.50
C ARG A 302 4.86 -28.19 5.35
N ASP A 303 5.14 -26.99 5.84
CA ASP A 303 4.26 -25.83 5.66
C ASP A 303 4.07 -25.52 4.15
N TYR A 304 5.15 -25.52 3.34
CA TYR A 304 5.08 -25.37 1.88
C TYR A 304 4.25 -26.46 1.19
N LYS A 305 4.47 -27.74 1.53
CA LYS A 305 3.72 -28.87 0.97
C LYS A 305 2.23 -28.80 1.30
N GLU A 306 1.88 -28.39 2.51
CA GLU A 306 0.49 -28.19 2.89
C GLU A 306 -0.10 -26.95 2.20
N TYR A 307 0.68 -25.89 1.98
CA TYR A 307 0.27 -24.71 1.22
C TYR A 307 -0.07 -25.08 -0.22
N ALA A 308 0.80 -25.86 -0.88
CA ALA A 308 0.59 -26.38 -2.24
C ALA A 308 -0.78 -27.10 -2.36
N LYS A 309 -1.10 -28.01 -1.45
CA LYS A 309 -2.38 -28.75 -1.45
C LYS A 309 -3.62 -27.86 -1.32
N ARG A 310 -3.49 -26.66 -0.73
CA ARG A 310 -4.60 -25.69 -0.60
C ARG A 310 -4.74 -24.76 -1.82
N ARG A 311 -3.80 -24.78 -2.77
CA ARG A 311 -3.88 -24.07 -4.06
C ARG A 311 -4.76 -24.84 -5.05
N PRO A 312 -5.45 -24.17 -5.99
CA PRO A 312 -6.05 -24.85 -7.13
C PRO A 312 -5.00 -25.67 -7.90
N LEU A 313 -5.36 -26.86 -8.38
CA LEU A 313 -4.43 -27.80 -9.03
C LEU A 313 -3.70 -27.20 -10.24
N ASP A 314 -4.37 -26.32 -10.96
CA ASP A 314 -3.89 -25.59 -12.13
C ASP A 314 -3.13 -24.29 -11.82
N MET A 315 -2.80 -24.03 -10.54
CA MET A 315 -1.99 -22.88 -10.11
C MET A 315 -0.60 -23.32 -9.62
N HIS A 316 0.05 -24.25 -10.31
CA HIS A 316 1.36 -24.83 -9.96
C HIS A 316 2.41 -24.71 -11.07
N HIS A 317 2.16 -23.91 -12.11
CA HIS A 317 3.10 -23.67 -13.20
C HIS A 317 4.15 -22.63 -12.79
N ASP A 318 5.32 -22.63 -13.41
CA ASP A 318 6.45 -21.78 -13.00
C ASP A 318 6.11 -20.28 -12.93
N ARG A 319 5.24 -19.81 -13.83
CA ARG A 319 4.79 -18.42 -13.95
C ARG A 319 3.45 -18.15 -13.25
N ASP A 320 2.96 -19.06 -12.42
CA ASP A 320 1.81 -18.78 -11.54
C ASP A 320 2.26 -17.95 -10.32
N PRO A 321 1.46 -16.98 -9.84
CA PRO A 321 1.82 -16.20 -8.65
C PRO A 321 1.93 -17.10 -7.41
N PHE A 322 3.00 -16.92 -6.64
CA PHE A 322 3.22 -17.69 -5.41
C PHE A 322 2.14 -17.38 -4.38
N TYR A 323 1.87 -16.10 -4.08
CA TYR A 323 0.82 -15.76 -3.13
C TYR A 323 -0.51 -15.64 -3.86
N LEU A 324 -1.43 -16.56 -3.57
CA LEU A 324 -2.79 -16.51 -4.07
C LEU A 324 -3.72 -15.80 -3.07
N SER A 325 -4.71 -15.06 -3.58
CA SER A 325 -5.76 -14.46 -2.75
C SER A 325 -6.67 -15.55 -2.14
N PRO A 326 -7.01 -15.47 -0.84
CA PRO A 326 -8.02 -16.35 -0.24
C PRO A 326 -9.36 -16.29 -0.98
N LYS A 327 -10.08 -17.40 -1.03
CA LYS A 327 -11.46 -17.43 -1.54
C LYS A 327 -12.37 -16.56 -0.66
N PRO A 328 -13.30 -15.78 -1.24
CA PRO A 328 -14.41 -15.23 -0.48
C PRO A 328 -15.18 -16.37 0.21
N LEU A 329 -15.53 -16.19 1.48
CA LEU A 329 -16.28 -17.18 2.28
C LEU A 329 -15.60 -18.55 2.41
N CYS A 330 -14.26 -18.62 2.29
CA CYS A 330 -13.49 -19.85 2.48
C CYS A 330 -13.80 -20.51 3.83
N CYS A 331 -14.12 -21.81 3.81
CA CYS A 331 -14.25 -22.60 5.02
C CYS A 331 -12.91 -23.25 5.38
N ILE A 332 -12.62 -23.42 6.68
CA ILE A 332 -11.42 -24.14 7.14
C ILE A 332 -11.40 -25.61 6.71
N TRP A 333 -12.57 -26.18 6.47
CA TRP A 333 -12.76 -27.56 6.00
C TRP A 333 -12.61 -27.71 4.48
N ASP A 334 -12.55 -26.60 3.73
CA ASP A 334 -12.34 -26.65 2.28
C ASP A 334 -10.97 -27.26 1.97
N GLN A 335 -10.92 -28.14 0.97
CA GLN A 335 -9.66 -28.69 0.47
C GLN A 335 -8.81 -27.60 -0.21
N ILE A 336 -9.45 -26.68 -0.95
CA ILE A 336 -8.79 -25.61 -1.70
C ILE A 336 -9.20 -24.26 -1.11
N TRP A 337 -8.26 -23.51 -0.54
CA TRP A 337 -8.52 -22.24 0.16
C TRP A 337 -8.35 -20.98 -0.69
N TYR A 338 -7.57 -21.08 -1.77
CA TYR A 338 -7.19 -19.93 -2.57
C TYR A 338 -7.90 -19.91 -3.92
N CYS A 339 -8.04 -18.71 -4.49
CA CYS A 339 -8.56 -18.50 -5.84
C CYS A 339 -7.43 -18.23 -6.84
N ARG A 340 -7.75 -18.32 -8.13
CA ARG A 340 -6.83 -18.10 -9.26
C ARG A 340 -6.51 -16.61 -9.50
N LYS A 341 -6.10 -15.91 -8.44
CA LYS A 341 -5.79 -14.47 -8.45
C LYS A 341 -4.60 -14.24 -7.54
N SER A 342 -3.61 -13.47 -8.02
CA SER A 342 -2.47 -13.04 -7.20
C SER A 342 -2.96 -12.29 -5.95
N LEU A 343 -2.15 -12.32 -4.90
CA LEU A 343 -2.31 -11.50 -3.72
C LEU A 343 -1.88 -10.06 -4.04
N THR A 344 -2.75 -9.08 -3.79
CA THR A 344 -2.41 -7.68 -4.05
C THR A 344 -1.30 -7.17 -3.12
N LYS A 345 -0.43 -6.29 -3.63
CA LYS A 345 0.61 -5.60 -2.86
C LYS A 345 0.07 -5.01 -1.54
N THR A 346 -1.10 -4.36 -1.58
CA THR A 346 -1.77 -3.80 -0.39
C THR A 346 -2.16 -4.85 0.64
N LYS A 347 -2.51 -6.09 0.24
CA LYS A 347 -2.76 -7.19 1.19
C LYS A 347 -1.45 -7.70 1.80
N MET A 348 -0.40 -7.86 0.99
CA MET A 348 0.93 -8.26 1.49
C MET A 348 1.49 -7.25 2.49
N GLU A 349 1.38 -5.94 2.23
CA GLU A 349 1.75 -4.88 3.18
C GLU A 349 0.93 -4.92 4.48
N LYS A 350 -0.35 -5.28 4.42
CA LYS A 350 -1.20 -5.49 5.61
C LYS A 350 -0.74 -6.70 6.42
N MET A 351 -0.44 -7.83 5.76
CA MET A 351 0.08 -9.04 6.41
C MET A 351 1.38 -8.76 7.17
N MET A 352 2.35 -8.14 6.49
CA MET A 352 3.61 -7.66 7.04
C MET A 352 3.39 -6.78 8.28
N LYS A 353 2.54 -5.74 8.18
CA LYS A 353 2.23 -4.85 9.31
C LYS A 353 1.59 -5.59 10.50
N VAL A 354 0.71 -6.56 10.26
CA VAL A 354 0.13 -7.40 11.33
C VAL A 354 1.22 -8.18 12.06
N ILE A 355 2.11 -8.85 11.34
CA ILE A 355 3.21 -9.64 11.94
C ILE A 355 4.12 -8.72 12.76
N VAL A 356 4.61 -7.63 12.17
CA VAL A 356 5.51 -6.68 12.82
C VAL A 356 4.89 -6.04 14.07
N GLN A 357 3.59 -5.71 14.05
CA GLN A 357 2.90 -5.15 15.21
C GLN A 357 2.86 -6.13 16.39
N GLN A 358 2.72 -7.44 16.12
CA GLN A 358 2.69 -8.48 17.16
C GLN A 358 4.07 -8.72 17.77
N VAL A 359 5.15 -8.59 16.99
CA VAL A 359 6.54 -8.66 17.46
C VAL A 359 6.87 -7.46 18.33
N LYS A 360 6.73 -6.23 17.80
CA LYS A 360 6.94 -4.95 18.53
C LYS A 360 6.06 -4.82 19.78
N GLY A 361 4.90 -5.48 19.80
CA GLY A 361 4.00 -5.52 20.96
C GLY A 361 4.41 -6.52 22.05
N SER A 362 5.27 -7.49 21.74
CA SER A 362 5.77 -8.51 22.66
C SER A 362 7.01 -8.03 23.41
N GLU A 363 7.95 -7.38 22.71
CA GLU A 363 9.13 -6.73 23.30
C GLU A 363 8.74 -5.79 24.45
N LYS A 364 7.74 -4.93 24.20
CA LYS A 364 7.20 -3.96 25.19
C LYS A 364 6.50 -4.59 26.39
N LYS A 365 6.16 -5.88 26.33
CA LYS A 365 5.64 -6.66 27.46
C LYS A 365 6.73 -7.42 28.20
N SER A 366 7.88 -7.67 27.57
CA SER A 366 9.04 -8.32 28.21
C SER A 366 9.97 -7.32 28.93
N MET A 367 9.77 -6.02 28.71
CA MET A 367 10.46 -4.92 29.41
C MET A 367 9.62 -4.30 30.55
N LYS A 368 8.55 -4.97 30.97
CA LYS A 368 7.66 -4.60 32.08
C LYS A 368 7.49 -5.80 33.00
#